data_AF-A0A2N7RIC4-F1
#
_entry.id   AF-A0A2N7RIC4-F1
#
_cell.length_a   1.000
_cell.length_b   1.000
_cell.length_c   1.000
_cell.angle_alpha   90.00
_cell.angle_beta   90.00
_cell.angle_gamma   90.00
#
_symmetry.space_group_name_H-M   'P 1'
#
loop_
_entity.id
_entity.type
_entity.pdbx_description
1 polymer ?
#
loop_
_entity_poly.entity_id
_entity_poly.type
_entity_poly.pdbx_seq_one_letter_code
_entity_poly.pdbx_strand_id
1 'polypeptide(L)'
;MRGTKTPPKGVKFQLPVDGLVIDDNIIQNDDKPRIYSLISAKGQTEITLSGTKKLPSVKTRDSHDVTVQIVGASGATKAMHTTTLTEGKSLSIVAVSPWVKVPLSTSGAVSNDTFYEVEYGVKRRNQTRTVKVVIQDMPRRILMEALSHRGSTVWAGGISKKSLPHPTLKETVEFPAETNKCNLFVYDVLTSIGINVAWIEHGKAKFLPWMIKVSPPLAGEWADNERLLASWKVESSPLPGDIGAYAVTYSNASGHVGFVLTNGVCISAGWDKIEVNDAGFRNASGNAVPDDHDFTIFRRYKHSTPR
;
A
#
# COMPACT_ATOMS: atom_id res chain seq x y z
N MET A 1 -20.20 4.71 -18.40
CA MET A 1 -19.12 4.20 -19.28
C MET A 1 -18.18 3.36 -18.45
N ARG A 2 -18.03 2.06 -18.75
CA ARG A 2 -17.10 1.17 -18.02
C ARG A 2 -15.69 1.47 -18.51
N GLY A 3 -14.93 2.24 -17.73
CA GLY A 3 -13.52 2.46 -17.98
C GLY A 3 -12.78 1.12 -17.96
N THR A 4 -12.01 0.86 -19.00
CA THR A 4 -11.03 -0.22 -19.04
C THR A 4 -10.09 -0.07 -17.86
N LYS A 5 -10.14 -1.00 -16.89
CA LYS A 5 -9.16 -1.06 -15.79
C LYS A 5 -7.86 -1.63 -16.36
N THR A 6 -7.01 -0.74 -16.87
CA THR A 6 -5.64 -1.10 -17.24
C THR A 6 -4.87 -1.49 -15.97
N PRO A 7 -4.01 -2.52 -16.01
CA PRO A 7 -3.05 -2.76 -14.95
C PRO A 7 -2.31 -1.46 -14.58
N PRO A 8 -1.91 -1.27 -13.32
CA PRO A 8 -1.04 -0.15 -12.94
C PRO A 8 0.14 -0.05 -13.91
N LYS A 9 0.45 1.17 -14.36
CA LYS A 9 1.51 1.42 -15.35
C LYS A 9 2.81 0.75 -14.88
N GLY A 10 3.31 -0.21 -15.67
CA GLY A 10 4.51 -0.99 -15.35
C GLY A 10 4.29 -2.41 -14.83
N VAL A 11 3.05 -2.88 -14.65
CA VAL A 11 2.77 -4.28 -14.29
C VAL A 11 2.03 -4.96 -15.42
N LYS A 12 2.50 -6.13 -15.86
CA LYS A 12 1.80 -6.97 -16.85
C LYS A 12 1.68 -8.41 -16.39
N PHE A 13 0.67 -9.10 -16.89
CA PHE A 13 0.50 -10.54 -16.67
C PHE A 13 1.06 -11.31 -17.86
N GLN A 14 1.69 -12.43 -17.57
CA GLN A 14 2.21 -13.36 -18.56
C GLN A 14 1.71 -14.78 -18.28
N LEU A 15 1.55 -15.54 -19.35
CA LEU A 15 1.28 -16.97 -19.32
C LEU A 15 2.49 -17.70 -19.92
N PRO A 16 3.40 -18.25 -19.10
CA PRO A 16 4.33 -19.25 -19.58
C PRO A 16 3.71 -20.65 -19.67
N VAL A 17 4.11 -21.41 -20.69
CA VAL A 17 3.91 -22.86 -20.77
C VAL A 17 5.27 -23.52 -20.97
N ASP A 18 5.65 -24.43 -20.08
CA ASP A 18 6.99 -25.05 -20.02
C ASP A 18 8.13 -24.02 -20.02
N GLY A 19 7.90 -22.85 -19.38
CA GLY A 19 8.85 -21.75 -19.31
C GLY A 19 8.89 -20.82 -20.53
N LEU A 20 8.21 -21.15 -21.64
CA LEU A 20 8.05 -20.27 -22.79
C LEU A 20 6.87 -19.32 -22.58
N VAL A 21 7.08 -18.00 -22.67
CA VAL A 21 5.99 -17.01 -22.62
C VAL A 21 5.13 -17.13 -23.87
N ILE A 22 3.88 -17.57 -23.70
CA ILE A 22 2.93 -17.77 -24.81
C ILE A 22 1.92 -16.62 -24.94
N ASP A 23 1.66 -15.87 -23.87
CA ASP A 23 0.85 -14.65 -23.89
C ASP A 23 1.39 -13.65 -22.86
N ASP A 24 1.60 -12.41 -23.25
CA ASP A 24 2.03 -11.30 -22.38
C ASP A 24 1.12 -10.07 -22.46
N ASN A 25 -0.03 -10.20 -23.13
CA ASN A 25 -1.02 -9.15 -23.34
C ASN A 25 -2.31 -9.43 -22.55
N ILE A 26 -2.16 -9.95 -21.33
CA ILE A 26 -3.27 -10.25 -20.44
C ILE A 26 -3.67 -8.95 -19.70
N ILE A 27 -4.88 -8.46 -19.95
CA ILE A 27 -5.40 -7.19 -19.43
C ILE A 27 -6.45 -7.45 -18.34
N GLN A 28 -6.49 -6.60 -17.32
CA GLN A 28 -7.24 -6.76 -16.07
C GLN A 28 -8.78 -6.62 -16.18
N ASN A 29 -9.40 -6.56 -17.37
CA ASN A 29 -10.80 -6.13 -17.46
C ASN A 29 -11.70 -6.89 -18.45
N ASP A 30 -11.41 -8.16 -18.73
CA ASP A 30 -12.37 -8.99 -19.45
C ASP A 30 -13.34 -9.61 -18.42
N ASP A 31 -14.58 -9.11 -18.36
CA ASP A 31 -15.73 -9.81 -17.73
C ASP A 31 -15.98 -11.21 -18.39
N LYS A 32 -15.19 -11.57 -19.41
CA LYS A 32 -15.21 -12.82 -20.17
C LYS A 32 -13.89 -13.59 -19.93
N PRO A 33 -13.94 -14.89 -19.63
CA PRO A 33 -12.73 -15.67 -19.42
C PRO A 33 -11.89 -15.72 -20.71
N ARG A 34 -10.57 -15.57 -20.56
CA ARG A 34 -9.63 -15.91 -21.62
C ARG A 34 -9.46 -17.43 -21.66
N ILE A 35 -9.74 -18.02 -22.81
CA ILE A 35 -9.71 -19.47 -22.99
C ILE A 35 -8.51 -19.82 -23.84
N TYR A 36 -7.58 -20.59 -23.30
CA TYR A 36 -6.44 -21.13 -24.03
C TYR A 36 -6.71 -22.60 -24.35
N SER A 37 -6.50 -23.00 -25.60
CA SER A 37 -6.60 -24.40 -26.03
C SER A 37 -5.23 -24.89 -26.46
N LEU A 38 -4.78 -26.00 -25.88
CA LEU A 38 -3.54 -26.69 -26.25
C LEU A 38 -3.93 -27.93 -27.05
N ILE A 39 -3.47 -28.02 -28.29
CA ILE A 39 -3.81 -29.10 -29.22
C ILE A 39 -2.51 -29.72 -29.72
N SER A 40 -2.30 -30.99 -29.40
CA SER A 40 -1.13 -31.73 -29.87
C SER A 40 -1.23 -32.03 -31.36
N ALA A 41 -0.24 -31.59 -32.13
CA ALA A 41 -0.15 -31.80 -33.57
C ALA A 41 1.31 -31.99 -34.01
N LYS A 42 1.62 -33.17 -34.59
CA LYS A 42 2.89 -33.43 -35.29
C LYS A 42 4.17 -33.08 -34.48
N GLY A 43 4.22 -33.47 -33.22
CA GLY A 43 5.38 -33.27 -32.33
C GLY A 43 5.51 -31.87 -31.71
N GLN A 44 4.58 -30.97 -32.02
CA GLN A 44 4.38 -29.69 -31.34
C GLN A 44 2.97 -29.63 -30.76
N THR A 45 2.79 -28.84 -29.71
CA THR A 45 1.49 -28.52 -29.12
C THR A 45 1.15 -27.09 -29.53
N GLU A 46 0.18 -26.95 -30.41
CA GLU A 46 -0.32 -25.64 -30.85
C GLU A 46 -1.19 -25.03 -29.75
N ILE A 47 -1.03 -23.73 -29.54
CA ILE A 47 -1.77 -22.99 -28.51
C ILE A 47 -2.60 -21.91 -29.17
N THR A 48 -3.90 -21.87 -28.86
CA THR A 48 -4.81 -20.83 -29.37
C THR A 48 -5.50 -20.09 -28.24
N LEU A 49 -5.62 -18.77 -28.38
CA LEU A 49 -6.44 -17.92 -27.53
C LEU A 49 -7.83 -17.76 -28.16
N SER A 50 -8.87 -18.05 -27.38
CA SER A 50 -10.28 -17.98 -27.76
C SER A 50 -10.58 -18.70 -29.08
N GLY A 51 -9.88 -19.82 -29.32
CA GLY A 51 -10.05 -20.71 -30.49
C GLY A 51 -9.64 -20.11 -31.84
N THR A 52 -9.08 -18.91 -31.88
CA THR A 52 -8.88 -18.17 -33.14
C THR A 52 -7.48 -17.57 -33.29
N LYS A 53 -6.92 -17.01 -32.22
CA LYS A 53 -5.58 -16.39 -32.26
C LYS A 53 -4.51 -17.45 -31.96
N LYS A 54 -3.65 -17.75 -32.95
CA LYS A 54 -2.49 -18.61 -32.74
C LYS A 54 -1.45 -17.94 -31.84
N LEU A 55 -0.94 -18.69 -30.87
CA LEU A 55 0.14 -18.32 -29.95
C LEU A 55 1.36 -19.21 -30.21
N PRO A 56 2.55 -18.90 -29.64
CA PRO A 56 3.72 -19.75 -29.76
C PRO A 56 3.42 -21.20 -29.35
N SER A 57 3.92 -22.16 -30.14
CA SER A 57 3.81 -23.59 -29.84
C SER A 57 4.91 -24.06 -28.89
N VAL A 58 4.63 -25.14 -28.16
CA VAL A 58 5.62 -25.81 -27.29
C VAL A 58 5.83 -27.25 -27.76
N LYS A 59 6.97 -27.87 -27.41
CA LYS A 59 7.23 -29.27 -27.75
C LYS A 59 6.18 -30.18 -27.09
N THR A 60 5.61 -31.14 -27.83
CA THR A 60 4.61 -32.06 -27.27
C THR A 60 5.18 -32.88 -26.11
N ARG A 61 4.39 -32.99 -25.03
CA ARG A 61 4.67 -33.76 -23.81
C ARG A 61 3.36 -34.31 -23.25
N ASP A 62 3.44 -35.34 -22.41
CA ASP A 62 2.28 -35.92 -21.71
C ASP A 62 1.67 -34.95 -20.69
N SER A 63 2.48 -33.96 -20.28
CA SER A 63 2.07 -32.90 -19.37
C SER A 63 2.82 -31.60 -19.66
N HIS A 64 2.14 -30.48 -19.43
CA HIS A 64 2.69 -29.13 -19.59
C HIS A 64 2.58 -28.35 -18.29
N ASP A 65 3.65 -27.67 -17.88
CA ASP A 65 3.60 -26.75 -16.75
C ASP A 65 3.08 -25.39 -17.22
N VAL A 66 1.86 -25.07 -16.80
CA VAL A 66 1.19 -23.81 -17.12
C VAL A 66 1.35 -22.87 -15.94
N THR A 67 2.01 -21.75 -16.17
CA THR A 67 2.23 -20.71 -15.17
C THR A 67 1.50 -19.45 -15.55
N VAL A 68 0.74 -18.85 -14.64
CA VAL A 68 0.35 -17.44 -14.74
C VAL A 68 1.29 -16.66 -13.83
N GLN A 69 1.97 -15.66 -14.38
CA GLN A 69 2.94 -14.85 -13.63
C GLN A 69 2.67 -13.36 -13.81
N ILE A 70 3.11 -12.58 -12.82
CA ILE A 70 3.15 -11.12 -12.92
C ILE A 70 4.59 -10.72 -13.24
N VAL A 71 4.72 -9.74 -14.13
CA VAL A 71 5.98 -9.08 -14.47
C VAL A 71 5.88 -7.64 -14.02
N GLY A 72 6.78 -7.24 -13.11
CA GLY A 72 6.92 -5.87 -12.65
C GLY A 72 7.68 -4.99 -13.65
N ALA A 73 7.73 -3.69 -13.38
CA ALA A 73 8.30 -2.70 -14.29
C ALA A 73 9.82 -2.90 -14.51
N SER A 74 10.49 -3.53 -13.54
CA SER A 74 11.90 -3.91 -13.58
C SER A 74 12.18 -5.20 -14.34
N GLY A 75 11.15 -5.87 -14.86
CA GLY A 75 11.28 -7.20 -15.49
C GLY A 75 11.29 -8.37 -14.50
N ALA A 76 11.26 -8.10 -13.19
CA ALA A 76 11.12 -9.14 -12.18
C ALA A 76 9.82 -9.92 -12.38
N THR A 77 9.92 -11.26 -12.44
CA THR A 77 8.80 -12.16 -12.64
C THR A 77 8.45 -12.89 -11.35
N LYS A 78 7.16 -13.10 -11.10
CA LYS A 78 6.68 -13.96 -10.00
C LYS A 78 5.50 -14.80 -10.46
N ALA A 79 5.65 -16.12 -10.39
CA ALA A 79 4.56 -17.05 -10.63
C ALA A 79 3.43 -16.80 -9.61
N MET A 80 2.23 -16.48 -10.10
CA MET A 80 1.00 -16.41 -9.32
C MET A 80 0.40 -17.79 -9.10
N HIS A 81 0.51 -18.63 -10.12
CA HIS A 81 0.03 -20.00 -10.10
C HIS A 81 0.83 -20.79 -11.12
N THR A 82 1.35 -21.94 -10.72
CA THR A 82 1.93 -22.94 -11.61
C THR A 82 1.19 -24.24 -11.37
N THR A 83 0.76 -24.88 -12.45
CA THR A 83 0.13 -26.19 -12.37
C THR A 83 0.46 -26.99 -13.61
N THR A 84 0.48 -28.29 -13.43
CA THR A 84 0.67 -29.24 -14.52
C THR A 84 -0.68 -29.53 -15.18
N LEU A 85 -0.77 -29.28 -16.47
CA LEU A 85 -1.89 -29.64 -17.33
C LEU A 85 -1.59 -30.96 -18.02
N THR A 86 -2.48 -31.94 -17.85
CA THR A 86 -2.43 -33.23 -18.56
C THR A 86 -3.54 -33.29 -19.60
N GLU A 87 -3.40 -34.17 -20.58
CA GLU A 87 -4.40 -34.39 -21.62
C GLU A 87 -5.82 -34.61 -21.06
N GLY A 88 -6.82 -34.07 -21.75
CA GLY A 88 -8.24 -34.20 -21.40
C GLY A 88 -8.70 -33.38 -20.19
N LYS A 89 -7.82 -32.64 -19.51
CA LYS A 89 -8.18 -31.79 -18.38
C LYS A 89 -8.40 -30.34 -18.80
N SER A 90 -9.44 -29.71 -18.25
CA SER A 90 -9.63 -28.27 -18.34
C SER A 90 -9.14 -27.60 -17.05
N LEU A 91 -8.37 -26.53 -17.21
CA LEU A 91 -7.87 -25.72 -16.11
C LEU A 91 -8.53 -24.34 -16.14
N SER A 92 -9.01 -23.88 -14.98
CA SER A 92 -9.51 -22.52 -14.81
C SER A 92 -8.65 -21.83 -13.76
N ILE A 93 -7.93 -20.78 -14.19
CA ILE A 93 -7.12 -19.93 -13.30
C ILE A 93 -7.83 -18.58 -13.17
N VAL A 94 -8.07 -18.14 -11.94
CA VAL A 94 -8.65 -16.84 -11.66
C VAL A 94 -7.61 -16.00 -10.93
N ALA A 95 -7.14 -14.93 -11.58
CA ALA A 95 -6.25 -13.95 -10.98
C ALA A 95 -7.10 -12.78 -10.43
N VAL A 96 -7.24 -12.68 -9.11
CA VAL A 96 -7.97 -11.58 -8.44
C VAL A 96 -6.97 -10.67 -7.74
N SER A 97 -6.97 -9.38 -8.07
CA SER A 97 -6.24 -8.32 -7.34
C SER A 97 -7.19 -7.69 -6.31
N PRO A 98 -6.99 -7.88 -5.00
CA PRO A 98 -7.92 -7.38 -3.99
C PRO A 98 -7.52 -5.97 -3.54
N TRP A 99 -8.39 -5.00 -3.78
CA TRP A 99 -8.41 -3.79 -2.98
C TRP A 99 -9.22 -4.09 -1.69
N VAL A 100 -8.48 -4.34 -0.59
CA VAL A 100 -8.82 -4.30 0.85
C VAL A 100 -9.90 -5.25 1.44
N LYS A 101 -9.47 -6.02 2.45
CA LYS A 101 -10.07 -6.10 3.80
C LYS A 101 -8.95 -6.44 4.80
N VAL A 102 -8.77 -5.61 5.83
CA VAL A 102 -7.74 -5.78 6.89
C VAL A 102 -8.33 -6.54 8.08
N PRO A 103 -7.87 -7.76 8.38
CA PRO A 103 -7.95 -8.31 9.73
C PRO A 103 -6.65 -8.03 10.48
N LEU A 104 -6.80 -7.46 11.68
CA LEU A 104 -5.73 -7.21 12.64
C LEU A 104 -5.48 -8.49 13.46
N SER A 105 -4.32 -9.11 13.28
CA SER A 105 -3.72 -10.01 14.27
C SER A 105 -2.21 -10.05 14.11
N THR A 106 -1.52 -9.81 15.22
CA THR A 106 -0.09 -9.56 15.42
C THR A 106 0.75 -10.84 15.49
N SER A 107 1.97 -10.82 14.94
CA SER A 107 3.23 -11.10 15.66
C SER A 107 4.39 -11.33 14.68
N GLY A 108 5.40 -10.46 14.68
CA GLY A 108 6.66 -10.66 13.96
C GLY A 108 7.24 -9.36 13.41
N ALA A 109 8.56 -9.18 13.56
CA ALA A 109 9.29 -8.06 12.98
C ALA A 109 9.13 -8.08 11.45
N VAL A 110 8.60 -7.00 10.89
CA VAL A 110 8.33 -6.85 9.45
C VAL A 110 9.62 -6.40 8.78
N SER A 111 10.21 -7.25 7.93
CA SER A 111 11.28 -6.83 7.03
C SER A 111 10.70 -6.26 5.73
N ASN A 112 11.45 -5.38 5.08
CA ASN A 112 11.02 -4.56 3.94
C ASN A 112 10.59 -5.33 2.67
N ASP A 113 10.67 -6.66 2.67
CA ASP A 113 10.35 -7.54 1.54
C ASP A 113 9.16 -8.49 1.78
N THR A 114 8.37 -8.27 2.83
CA THR A 114 7.37 -9.28 3.25
C THR A 114 6.08 -9.22 2.43
N PHE A 115 5.86 -10.27 1.65
CA PHE A 115 4.63 -10.63 0.94
C PHE A 115 3.64 -11.34 1.90
N TYR A 116 2.35 -10.98 1.90
CA TYR A 116 1.34 -11.66 2.74
C TYR A 116 0.64 -12.79 1.99
N GLU A 117 0.63 -14.02 2.53
CA GLU A 117 -0.26 -15.10 2.07
C GLU A 117 -1.65 -14.93 2.70
N VAL A 118 -2.68 -14.72 1.89
CA VAL A 118 -4.09 -14.72 2.35
C VAL A 118 -4.81 -15.92 1.80
N GLU A 119 -5.36 -16.74 2.70
CA GLU A 119 -6.05 -17.98 2.39
C GLU A 119 -7.58 -17.79 2.35
N TYR A 120 -8.21 -17.99 1.20
CA TYR A 120 -9.67 -17.88 1.01
C TYR A 120 -10.31 -19.24 0.80
N GLY A 121 -11.33 -19.55 1.61
CA GLY A 121 -12.23 -20.68 1.38
C GLY A 121 -13.33 -20.33 0.37
N VAL A 122 -13.20 -20.80 -0.87
CA VAL A 122 -14.23 -20.68 -1.90
C VAL A 122 -15.12 -21.92 -1.83
N LYS A 123 -16.36 -21.76 -1.36
CA LYS A 123 -17.36 -22.84 -1.35
C LYS A 123 -17.94 -23.06 -2.74
N ARG A 124 -17.85 -24.28 -3.27
CA ARG A 124 -18.59 -24.72 -4.47
C ARG A 124 -18.97 -26.19 -4.32
N ARG A 125 -20.27 -26.51 -4.42
CA ARG A 125 -20.85 -27.88 -4.39
C ARG A 125 -20.18 -28.83 -3.37
N ASN A 126 -20.56 -28.68 -2.10
CA ASN A 126 -20.10 -29.50 -0.95
C ASN A 126 -18.59 -29.58 -0.69
N GLN A 127 -17.75 -28.80 -1.38
CA GLN A 127 -16.31 -28.68 -1.09
C GLN A 127 -15.92 -27.21 -0.86
N THR A 128 -15.10 -26.99 0.16
CA THR A 128 -14.40 -25.71 0.40
C THR A 128 -13.02 -25.84 -0.24
N ARG A 129 -12.73 -25.02 -1.27
CA ARG A 129 -11.41 -24.96 -1.88
C ARG A 129 -10.67 -23.75 -1.36
N THR A 130 -9.41 -23.96 -1.04
CA THR A 130 -8.54 -22.99 -0.38
C THR A 130 -7.67 -22.29 -1.42
N VAL A 131 -7.68 -20.95 -1.48
CA VAL A 131 -6.87 -20.14 -2.41
C VAL A 131 -5.93 -19.23 -1.63
N LYS A 132 -4.62 -19.34 -1.87
CA LYS A 132 -3.60 -18.45 -1.28
C LYS A 132 -3.23 -17.32 -2.24
N VAL A 133 -3.33 -16.06 -1.80
CA VAL A 133 -3.03 -14.85 -2.60
C VAL A 133 -1.91 -14.05 -1.95
N VAL A 134 -0.99 -13.51 -2.77
CA VAL A 134 0.14 -12.67 -2.33
C VAL A 134 -0.01 -11.23 -2.84
N ILE A 135 -0.02 -10.25 -1.93
CA ILE A 135 -0.35 -8.83 -2.22
C ILE A 135 0.66 -7.89 -1.55
N GLN A 136 1.11 -6.85 -2.25
CA GLN A 136 1.80 -5.71 -1.66
C GLN A 136 0.76 -4.70 -1.16
N ASP A 137 0.51 -4.69 0.14
CA ASP A 137 -0.55 -3.88 0.76
C ASP A 137 0.06 -2.70 1.54
N MET A 138 0.21 -1.55 0.89
CA MET A 138 0.83 -0.37 1.52
C MET A 138 -0.01 0.23 2.65
N PRO A 139 -1.34 0.44 2.51
CA PRO A 139 -2.18 0.85 3.62
C PRO A 139 -2.05 -0.07 4.83
N ARG A 140 -2.07 -1.40 4.64
CA ARG A 140 -1.82 -2.35 5.75
C ARG A 140 -0.43 -2.20 6.35
N ARG A 141 0.62 -2.04 5.55
CA ARG A 141 1.99 -1.83 6.08
C ARG A 141 2.07 -0.57 6.94
N ILE A 142 1.51 0.55 6.47
CA ILE A 142 1.42 1.80 7.23
C ILE A 142 0.71 1.55 8.57
N LEU A 143 -0.46 0.91 8.54
CA LEU A 143 -1.26 0.68 9.74
C LEU A 143 -0.62 -0.33 10.70
N MET A 144 -0.02 -1.41 10.20
CA MET A 144 0.67 -2.40 11.03
C MET A 144 1.87 -1.79 11.73
N GLU A 145 2.66 -0.99 11.01
CA GLU A 145 3.79 -0.27 11.59
C GLU A 145 3.30 0.73 12.65
N ALA A 146 2.33 1.58 12.33
CA ALA A 146 1.78 2.54 13.29
C ALA A 146 1.24 1.84 14.56
N LEU A 147 0.48 0.75 14.40
CA LEU A 147 -0.08 -0.03 15.51
C LEU A 147 0.99 -0.74 16.35
N SER A 148 2.15 -1.09 15.77
CA SER A 148 3.26 -1.68 16.53
C SER A 148 3.81 -0.73 17.61
N HIS A 149 3.60 0.58 17.44
CA HIS A 149 4.01 1.61 18.40
C HIS A 149 2.93 1.97 19.42
N ARG A 150 1.73 1.36 19.38
CA ARG A 150 0.66 1.66 20.34
C ARG A 150 1.14 1.52 21.78
N GLY A 151 0.89 2.53 22.61
CA GLY A 151 1.33 2.59 24.00
C GLY A 151 2.77 3.06 24.21
N SER A 152 3.54 3.26 23.13
CA SER A 152 4.89 3.82 23.21
C SER A 152 4.85 5.28 23.70
N THR A 153 5.73 5.60 24.63
CA THR A 153 5.93 6.96 25.16
C THR A 153 7.04 7.73 24.44
N VAL A 154 7.70 7.12 23.44
CA VAL A 154 8.87 7.73 22.78
C VAL A 154 8.50 9.01 22.00
N TRP A 155 7.24 9.16 21.59
CA TRP A 155 6.71 10.39 20.96
C TRP A 155 5.87 11.25 21.93
N ALA A 156 5.89 10.96 23.22
CA ALA A 156 5.17 11.76 24.20
C ALA A 156 5.71 13.20 24.27
N GLY A 157 4.85 14.11 24.72
CA GLY A 157 5.15 15.52 24.94
C GLY A 157 6.41 15.70 25.79
N GLY A 158 6.45 15.05 26.95
CA GLY A 158 7.54 15.17 27.94
C GLY A 158 8.86 14.48 27.57
N ILE A 159 8.96 13.81 26.41
CA ILE A 159 10.17 13.08 26.00
C ILE A 159 10.81 13.74 24.78
N SER A 160 12.11 14.05 24.81
CA SER A 160 12.83 14.48 23.61
C SER A 160 13.00 13.30 22.65
N LYS A 161 12.83 13.53 21.34
CA LYS A 161 12.97 12.49 20.33
C LYS A 161 13.64 13.01 19.06
N LYS A 162 14.62 12.25 18.57
CA LYS A 162 15.15 12.39 17.22
C LYS A 162 14.34 11.59 16.21
N SER A 163 14.13 12.16 15.03
CA SER A 163 13.55 11.48 13.89
C SER A 163 14.40 10.28 13.46
N LEU A 164 13.80 9.34 12.73
CA LEU A 164 14.58 8.47 11.87
C LEU A 164 15.39 9.31 10.86
N PRO A 165 16.56 8.83 10.39
CA PRO A 165 17.34 9.55 9.41
C PRO A 165 16.58 9.69 8.08
N HIS A 166 16.64 10.87 7.48
CA HIS A 166 16.05 11.08 6.16
C HIS A 166 16.70 10.13 5.13
N PRO A 167 15.92 9.38 4.32
CA PRO A 167 16.45 8.37 3.42
C PRO A 167 17.55 8.89 2.47
N THR A 168 17.39 10.12 1.95
CA THR A 168 18.35 10.77 1.05
C THR A 168 19.36 11.67 1.78
N LEU A 169 18.89 12.65 2.58
CA LEU A 169 19.75 13.61 3.26
C LEU A 169 20.63 12.98 4.36
N LYS A 170 20.23 11.83 4.92
CA LYS A 170 20.89 11.15 6.06
C LYS A 170 20.95 11.99 7.36
N GLU A 171 20.19 13.08 7.41
CA GLU A 171 20.06 13.96 8.58
C GLU A 171 18.93 13.51 9.51
N THR A 172 18.99 13.95 10.76
CA THR A 172 17.91 13.77 11.76
C THR A 172 17.52 15.13 12.32
N VAL A 173 16.27 15.26 12.75
CA VAL A 173 15.78 16.43 13.48
C VAL A 173 15.35 16.02 14.89
N GLU A 174 15.72 16.81 15.89
CA GLU A 174 15.32 16.59 17.28
C GLU A 174 14.11 17.47 17.64
N PHE A 175 13.07 16.83 18.15
CA PHE A 175 11.92 17.49 18.76
C PHE A 175 12.10 17.42 20.28
N PRO A 176 12.27 18.56 20.97
CA PRO A 176 12.58 18.59 22.39
C PRO A 176 11.40 18.08 23.25
N ALA A 177 11.67 17.86 24.53
CA ALA A 177 10.60 17.69 25.52
C ALA A 177 9.67 18.93 25.54
N GLU A 178 8.45 18.73 26.03
CA GLU A 178 7.35 19.71 26.06
C GLU A 178 6.85 20.16 24.67
N THR A 179 7.00 19.29 23.66
CA THR A 179 6.48 19.53 22.29
C THR A 179 5.66 18.37 21.77
N ASN A 180 4.61 18.69 20.99
CA ASN A 180 3.81 17.69 20.27
C ASN A 180 4.63 17.05 19.14
N LYS A 181 4.48 15.73 18.95
CA LYS A 181 5.28 14.94 18.00
C LYS A 181 4.42 14.11 17.04
N CYS A 182 3.17 14.51 16.81
CA CYS A 182 2.24 13.82 15.92
C CYS A 182 2.77 13.73 14.48
N ASN A 183 3.37 14.80 13.96
CA ASN A 183 4.00 14.79 12.64
C ASN A 183 5.27 13.92 12.60
N LEU A 184 6.07 13.94 13.66
CA LEU A 184 7.27 13.12 13.78
C LEU A 184 6.91 11.63 13.82
N PHE A 185 5.84 11.26 14.53
CA PHE A 185 5.31 9.90 14.54
C PHE A 185 4.90 9.44 13.14
N VAL A 186 4.14 10.26 12.40
CA VAL A 186 3.76 9.96 11.01
C VAL A 186 4.99 9.77 10.14
N TYR A 187 5.98 10.65 10.28
CA TYR A 187 7.23 10.56 9.54
C TYR A 187 8.02 9.27 9.84
N ASP A 188 8.22 8.94 11.10
CA ASP A 188 9.00 7.77 11.50
C ASP A 188 8.34 6.47 11.03
N VAL A 189 7.01 6.35 11.18
CA VAL A 189 6.25 5.21 10.67
C VAL A 189 6.44 5.04 9.17
N LEU A 190 6.23 6.11 8.39
CA LEU A 190 6.37 6.05 6.93
C LEU A 190 7.81 5.74 6.50
N THR A 191 8.79 6.36 7.16
CA THR A 191 10.21 6.18 6.84
C THR A 191 10.68 4.76 7.15
N SER A 192 10.24 4.17 8.27
CA SER A 192 10.63 2.81 8.68
C SER A 192 10.23 1.74 7.66
N ILE A 193 9.09 1.93 6.97
CA ILE A 193 8.60 1.02 5.92
C ILE A 193 9.06 1.42 4.51
N GLY A 194 9.98 2.38 4.41
CA GLY A 194 10.61 2.79 3.16
C GLY A 194 9.82 3.81 2.33
N ILE A 195 8.79 4.47 2.89
CA ILE A 195 8.11 5.57 2.21
C ILE A 195 8.91 6.85 2.42
N ASN A 196 9.36 7.46 1.32
CA ASN A 196 10.07 8.73 1.37
C ASN A 196 9.09 9.89 1.58
N VAL A 197 9.19 10.55 2.73
CA VAL A 197 8.42 11.74 3.10
C VAL A 197 9.30 12.97 2.89
N ALA A 198 8.84 13.92 2.08
CA ALA A 198 9.55 15.16 1.84
C ALA A 198 9.77 15.93 3.14
N TRP A 199 11.00 16.35 3.40
CA TRP A 199 11.28 17.37 4.41
C TRP A 199 11.03 18.76 3.82
N ILE A 200 10.43 19.62 4.64
CA ILE A 200 10.04 20.98 4.26
C ILE A 200 10.89 21.96 5.06
N GLU A 201 11.28 23.06 4.43
CA GLU A 201 11.98 24.16 5.09
C GLU A 201 11.05 24.93 6.03
N HIS A 202 11.49 25.11 7.27
CA HIS A 202 10.79 25.85 8.32
C HIS A 202 11.61 27.03 8.83
N GLY A 203 10.92 28.08 9.27
CA GLY A 203 11.52 29.27 9.90
C GLY A 203 11.47 30.54 9.06
N LYS A 204 11.73 31.69 9.72
CA LYS A 204 11.69 33.03 9.11
C LYS A 204 12.97 33.38 8.32
N ALA A 205 14.06 32.65 8.53
CA ALA A 205 15.35 32.92 7.91
C ALA A 205 15.53 32.20 6.56
N LYS A 206 14.52 32.29 5.67
CA LYS A 206 14.58 31.67 4.32
C LYS A 206 15.71 32.20 3.44
N PHE A 207 16.30 33.34 3.80
CA PHE A 207 17.35 34.03 3.04
C PHE A 207 18.77 33.83 3.59
N LEU A 208 18.94 33.07 4.69
CA LEU A 208 20.24 32.79 5.30
C LEU A 208 20.46 31.28 5.30
N PRO A 209 21.23 30.73 4.33
CA PRO A 209 21.34 29.30 4.08
C PRO A 209 21.73 28.46 5.31
N TRP A 210 22.53 29.03 6.22
CA TRP A 210 23.00 28.37 7.44
C TRP A 210 21.98 28.34 8.59
N MET A 211 20.78 28.90 8.40
CA MET A 211 19.69 28.89 9.39
C MET A 211 18.42 28.16 8.91
N ILE A 212 18.47 27.55 7.72
CA ILE A 212 17.37 26.75 7.19
C ILE A 212 17.23 25.49 8.05
N LYS A 213 16.08 25.33 8.70
CA LYS A 213 15.74 24.09 9.42
C LYS A 213 14.78 23.29 8.56
N VAL A 214 15.25 22.22 7.95
CA VAL A 214 14.40 21.23 7.28
C VAL A 214 13.86 20.24 8.31
N SER A 215 12.58 19.90 8.21
CA SER A 215 11.97 18.91 9.09
C SER A 215 10.79 18.21 8.41
N PRO A 216 10.30 17.08 8.95
CA PRO A 216 9.09 16.46 8.44
C PRO A 216 7.90 17.43 8.36
N PRO A 217 6.94 17.22 7.44
CA PRO A 217 5.84 18.16 7.25
C PRO A 217 5.02 18.32 8.53
N LEU A 218 4.70 19.55 8.90
CA LEU A 218 3.88 19.85 10.08
C LEU A 218 2.42 19.46 9.85
N ALA A 219 1.63 19.34 10.92
CA ALA A 219 0.20 19.01 10.82
C ALA A 219 -0.57 19.96 9.88
N GLY A 220 -0.31 21.28 10.00
CA GLY A 220 -0.91 22.27 9.09
C GLY A 220 -0.52 22.07 7.62
N GLU A 221 0.65 21.52 7.32
CA GLU A 221 1.10 21.24 5.95
C GLU A 221 0.51 19.94 5.41
N TRP A 222 0.32 18.95 6.28
CA TRP A 222 -0.50 17.77 5.98
C TRP A 222 -1.94 18.17 5.66
N ALA A 223 -2.46 19.21 6.32
CA ALA A 223 -3.79 19.78 6.10
C ALA A 223 -3.87 20.86 4.99
N ASP A 224 -2.79 21.10 4.23
CA ASP A 224 -2.75 22.08 3.12
C ASP A 224 -2.92 21.41 1.75
N ASN A 225 -4.08 21.54 1.12
CA ASN A 225 -4.41 20.88 -0.15
C ASN A 225 -3.44 21.15 -1.33
N GLU A 226 -2.60 22.19 -1.27
CA GLU A 226 -1.64 22.52 -2.33
C GLU A 226 -0.24 21.93 -2.05
N ARG A 227 0.01 21.44 -0.83
CA ARG A 227 1.29 20.84 -0.43
C ARG A 227 1.32 19.33 -0.58
N LEU A 228 2.54 18.79 -0.60
CA LEU A 228 2.84 17.34 -0.60
C LEU A 228 2.33 16.57 -1.83
N LEU A 229 1.92 17.27 -2.89
CA LEU A 229 1.28 16.66 -4.07
C LEU A 229 2.19 15.73 -4.87
N ALA A 230 3.51 15.74 -4.68
CA ALA A 230 4.39 14.81 -5.38
C ALA A 230 4.09 13.34 -5.04
N SER A 231 3.90 13.04 -3.75
CA SER A 231 3.75 11.67 -3.24
C SER A 231 2.36 11.37 -2.68
N TRP A 232 1.49 12.38 -2.56
CA TRP A 232 0.21 12.25 -1.86
C TRP A 232 -0.95 12.78 -2.71
N LYS A 233 -2.07 12.05 -2.72
CA LYS A 233 -3.37 12.54 -3.19
C LYS A 233 -4.08 13.24 -2.04
N VAL A 234 -4.87 14.25 -2.38
CA VAL A 234 -5.75 14.94 -1.45
C VAL A 234 -7.13 14.33 -1.58
N GLU A 235 -7.68 13.88 -0.48
CA GLU A 235 -8.99 13.23 -0.43
C GLU A 235 -9.83 13.89 0.66
N SER A 236 -11.15 13.92 0.46
CA SER A 236 -12.12 14.45 1.42
C SER A 236 -12.84 13.35 2.20
N SER A 237 -12.57 12.09 1.90
CA SER A 237 -13.15 10.94 2.59
C SER A 237 -12.04 10.02 3.15
N PRO A 238 -12.16 9.57 4.42
CA PRO A 238 -11.17 8.74 5.06
C PRO A 238 -11.20 7.31 4.51
N LEU A 239 -10.05 6.76 4.15
CA LEU A 239 -9.84 5.30 4.02
C LEU A 239 -8.73 4.83 4.97
N PRO A 240 -8.76 3.55 5.38
CA PRO A 240 -7.68 2.95 6.16
C PRO A 240 -6.30 3.17 5.51
N GLY A 241 -5.33 3.63 6.30
CA GLY A 241 -3.96 3.90 5.86
C GLY A 241 -3.75 5.31 5.28
N ASP A 242 -4.80 6.09 5.11
CA ASP A 242 -4.67 7.52 4.81
C ASP A 242 -4.12 8.27 6.05
N ILE A 243 -3.48 9.40 5.80
CA ILE A 243 -3.01 10.31 6.86
C ILE A 243 -4.06 11.41 7.00
N GLY A 244 -4.80 11.41 8.11
CA GLY A 244 -5.76 12.45 8.45
C GLY A 244 -5.06 13.63 9.10
N ALA A 245 -5.44 14.85 8.72
CA ALA A 245 -4.88 16.08 9.29
C ALA A 245 -5.92 17.20 9.39
N TYR A 246 -5.73 18.07 10.38
CA TYR A 246 -6.37 19.38 10.46
C TYR A 246 -5.32 20.43 10.82
N ALA A 247 -5.60 21.69 10.45
CA ALA A 247 -4.76 22.83 10.77
C ALA A 247 -5.42 23.73 11.83
N VAL A 248 -4.74 23.94 12.96
CA VAL A 248 -5.14 24.89 14.02
C VAL A 248 -3.87 25.47 14.64
N THR A 249 -3.87 26.76 14.93
CA THR A 249 -2.71 27.43 15.55
C THR A 249 -2.74 27.24 17.07
N TYR A 250 -1.98 26.28 17.57
CA TYR A 250 -1.68 26.12 18.99
C TYR A 250 -0.35 26.80 19.35
N SER A 251 -0.07 26.95 20.65
CA SER A 251 1.18 27.55 21.15
C SER A 251 2.44 26.80 20.68
N ASN A 252 2.34 25.48 20.45
CA ASN A 252 3.46 24.63 20.04
C ASN A 252 3.10 23.61 18.93
N ALA A 253 1.98 23.80 18.23
CA ALA A 253 1.55 22.90 17.15
C ALA A 253 0.76 23.66 16.08
N SER A 254 0.80 23.16 14.84
CA SER A 254 0.03 23.72 13.72
C SER A 254 -1.23 22.92 13.40
N GLY A 255 -1.67 22.08 14.33
CA GLY A 255 -2.83 21.21 14.20
C GLY A 255 -2.54 19.81 14.75
N HIS A 256 -3.22 18.80 14.22
CA HIS A 256 -2.96 17.39 14.53
C HIS A 256 -2.91 16.54 13.26
N VAL A 257 -2.17 15.44 13.32
CA VAL A 257 -2.03 14.50 12.22
C VAL A 257 -1.90 13.06 12.75
N GLY A 258 -2.51 12.12 12.05
CA GLY A 258 -2.51 10.70 12.42
C GLY A 258 -2.85 9.78 11.25
N PHE A 259 -2.77 8.48 11.48
CA PHE A 259 -3.19 7.48 10.48
C PHE A 259 -4.62 7.04 10.72
N VAL A 260 -5.44 7.08 9.67
CA VAL A 260 -6.82 6.60 9.69
C VAL A 260 -6.82 5.07 9.76
N LEU A 261 -7.38 4.49 10.82
CA LEU A 261 -7.59 3.04 10.91
C LEU A 261 -8.89 2.63 10.23
N THR A 262 -9.95 3.41 10.45
CA THR A 262 -11.25 3.30 9.82
C THR A 262 -11.98 4.65 10.02
N ASN A 263 -13.13 4.84 9.36
CA ASN A 263 -13.96 6.00 9.65
C ASN A 263 -14.26 6.09 11.17
N GLY A 264 -13.98 7.25 11.78
CA GLY A 264 -14.16 7.48 13.21
C GLY A 264 -13.00 7.06 14.12
N VAL A 265 -11.96 6.40 13.59
CA VAL A 265 -10.87 5.85 14.41
C VAL A 265 -9.51 6.09 13.74
N CYS A 266 -8.55 6.62 14.50
CA CYS A 266 -7.18 6.82 14.06
C CYS A 266 -6.16 6.26 15.08
N ILE A 267 -4.90 6.23 14.66
CA ILE A 267 -3.75 6.10 15.55
C ILE A 267 -2.83 7.30 15.38
N SER A 268 -2.49 7.94 16.48
CA SER A 268 -1.68 9.16 16.49
C SER A 268 -0.89 9.31 17.80
N ALA A 269 0.09 10.21 17.81
CA ALA A 269 0.77 10.58 19.05
C ALA A 269 -0.10 11.54 19.85
N GLY A 270 -0.52 11.10 21.04
CA GLY A 270 -1.09 11.97 22.06
C GLY A 270 0.00 12.60 22.93
N TRP A 271 -0.42 13.34 23.97
CA TRP A 271 0.52 13.96 24.91
C TRP A 271 1.33 12.92 25.68
N ASP A 272 0.72 11.83 26.15
CA ASP A 272 1.40 10.86 27.02
C ASP A 272 2.00 9.66 26.27
N LYS A 273 1.39 9.26 25.14
CA LYS A 273 1.78 8.06 24.39
C LYS A 273 1.11 8.02 23.00
N ILE A 274 1.52 7.05 22.19
CA ILE A 274 0.81 6.68 20.96
C ILE A 274 -0.49 5.95 21.30
N GLU A 275 -1.60 6.39 20.73
CA GLU A 275 -2.93 5.88 21.06
C GLU A 275 -3.77 5.61 19.83
N VAL A 276 -4.58 4.55 19.93
CA VAL A 276 -5.75 4.37 19.07
C VAL A 276 -6.87 5.16 19.71
N ASN A 277 -7.38 6.16 18.99
CA ASN A 277 -8.38 7.09 19.50
C ASN A 277 -9.26 7.60 18.34
N ASP A 278 -10.14 8.54 18.64
CA ASP A 278 -11.07 9.20 17.73
C ASP A 278 -10.66 10.65 17.42
N ALA A 279 -9.43 11.08 17.76
CA ALA A 279 -8.96 12.42 17.48
C ALA A 279 -9.00 12.68 15.97
N GLY A 280 -9.66 13.77 15.56
CA GLY A 280 -9.96 14.05 14.16
C GLY A 280 -11.32 13.54 13.66
N PHE A 281 -12.16 12.95 14.52
CA PHE A 281 -13.51 12.50 14.16
C PHE A 281 -14.59 12.80 15.22
N ARG A 282 -14.24 13.51 16.29
CA ARG A 282 -15.10 13.68 17.47
C ARG A 282 -16.33 14.54 17.18
N ASN A 283 -16.19 15.57 16.35
CA ASN A 283 -17.32 16.44 16.00
C ASN A 283 -18.33 15.67 15.14
N ALA A 284 -17.86 14.98 14.09
CA ALA A 284 -18.70 14.18 13.21
C ALA A 284 -19.37 13.00 13.92
N SER A 285 -18.77 12.47 14.98
CA SER A 285 -19.33 11.39 15.80
C SER A 285 -20.19 11.87 16.97
N GLY A 286 -20.24 13.17 17.25
CA GLY A 286 -21.01 13.75 18.37
C GLY A 286 -20.37 13.56 19.75
N ASN A 287 -19.08 13.21 19.80
CA ASN A 287 -18.33 12.98 21.04
C ASN A 287 -17.37 14.13 21.41
N ALA A 288 -17.38 15.22 20.63
CA ALA A 288 -16.47 16.34 20.81
C ALA A 288 -16.71 17.11 22.11
N VAL A 289 -15.62 17.49 22.77
CA VAL A 289 -15.59 18.55 23.77
C VAL A 289 -15.20 19.88 23.09
N PRO A 290 -15.38 21.04 23.76
CA PRO A 290 -14.88 22.30 23.23
C PRO A 290 -13.39 22.19 22.86
N ASP A 291 -13.01 22.82 21.74
CA ASP A 291 -11.67 22.80 21.12
C ASP A 291 -11.25 21.49 20.42
N ASP A 292 -12.14 20.49 20.33
CA ASP A 292 -11.92 19.36 19.43
C ASP A 292 -12.09 19.76 17.96
N HIS A 293 -11.23 19.24 17.10
CA HIS A 293 -11.29 19.45 15.65
C HIS A 293 -11.28 18.13 14.91
N ASP A 294 -12.02 18.08 13.81
CA ASP A 294 -12.03 16.95 12.90
C ASP A 294 -10.98 17.12 11.81
N PHE A 295 -10.50 15.98 11.29
CA PHE A 295 -9.65 15.97 10.11
C PHE A 295 -10.42 16.55 8.93
N THR A 296 -9.81 17.52 8.27
CA THR A 296 -10.38 18.21 7.11
C THR A 296 -9.83 17.64 5.80
N ILE A 297 -8.65 17.02 5.85
CA ILE A 297 -7.96 16.45 4.71
C ILE A 297 -7.43 15.05 5.05
N PHE A 298 -7.53 14.15 4.07
CA PHE A 298 -6.92 12.82 4.10
C PHE A 298 -5.88 12.71 2.99
N ARG A 299 -4.62 12.42 3.35
CA ARG A 299 -3.56 12.14 2.38
C ARG A 299 -3.46 10.68 2.10
N ARG A 300 -3.78 10.32 0.85
CA ARG A 300 -3.62 8.98 0.34
C ARG A 300 -2.31 8.86 -0.40
N TYR A 301 -1.46 7.92 0.01
CA TYR A 301 -0.19 7.71 -0.65
C TYR A 301 -0.40 7.39 -2.13
N LYS A 302 0.16 8.22 -3.02
CA LYS A 302 0.29 7.88 -4.44
C LYS A 302 1.28 6.74 -4.46
N HIS A 303 0.82 5.51 -4.68
CA HIS A 303 1.69 4.35 -4.84
C HIS A 303 2.77 4.71 -5.85
N SER A 304 3.95 5.11 -5.37
CA SER A 304 5.05 5.46 -6.24
C SER A 304 5.68 4.16 -6.64
N THR A 305 5.95 4.00 -7.93
CA THR A 305 7.01 3.12 -8.40
C THR A 305 8.20 3.25 -7.45
N PRO A 306 8.78 2.15 -6.95
CA PRO A 306 10.03 2.20 -6.21
C PRO A 306 11.02 3.05 -7.02
N ARG A 307 11.59 4.09 -6.40
CA ARG A 307 12.77 4.76 -6.94
C ARG A 307 14.00 4.02 -6.48
#